data_AF-A0A9P5TUX8-F1
#
_entry.id   AF-A0A9P5TUX8-F1
#
_cell.length_a   1.000
_cell.length_b   1.000
_cell.length_c   1.000
_cell.angle_alpha   90.00
_cell.angle_beta   90.00
_cell.angle_gamma   90.00
#
_symmetry.space_group_name_H-M   'P 1'
#
loop_
_entity.id
_entity.type
_entity.pdbx_description
1 polymer ?
#
loop_
_entity_poly.entity_id
_entity_poly.type
_entity_poly.pdbx_seq_one_letter_code
_entity_poly.pdbx_strand_id
1 'polypeptide(L)'
;MHFEARNTPLIINAPVLQKFPVSLSCSRMSIIATGWLRATAGSRFTGRFMVNDAQYLIAGSLASSVPTFKSSAATLSYEREGNLTGTKALDGTIGQENILLKFSDGIQIEGKLDSPIYPASSVCGAAFFTQT
;
A
#
# COMPACT_ATOMS: atom_id res chain seq x y z
N MET A 1 23.11 49.48 48.00
CA MET A 1 21.77 50.08 47.80
C MET A 1 21.85 50.94 46.56
N HIS A 2 21.35 50.46 45.41
CA HIS A 2 21.24 51.27 44.20
C HIS A 2 20.03 50.80 43.37
N PHE A 3 19.38 51.78 42.77
CA PHE A 3 17.95 51.84 42.46
C PHE A 3 17.48 51.07 41.22
N GLU A 4 16.19 50.75 41.30
CA GLU A 4 15.25 50.21 40.31
C GLU A 4 15.15 51.09 39.04
N ALA A 5 15.14 50.46 37.87
CA ALA A 5 14.61 51.06 36.63
C ALA A 5 13.66 50.05 35.97
N ARG A 6 12.36 50.35 36.08
CA ARG A 6 11.27 49.67 35.38
C ARG A 6 11.34 50.01 33.90
N ASN A 7 11.33 49.00 33.04
CA ASN A 7 10.87 49.15 31.67
C ASN A 7 10.32 47.83 31.15
N THR A 8 9.04 47.81 30.82
CA THR A 8 8.34 46.72 30.12
C THR A 8 7.17 47.38 29.38
N PRO A 9 6.65 46.85 28.26
CA PRO A 9 7.26 46.05 27.19
C PRO A 9 6.96 46.63 25.79
N LEU A 10 7.66 46.17 24.74
CA LEU A 10 7.06 46.12 23.41
C LEU A 10 7.25 44.73 22.80
N ILE A 11 6.10 44.19 22.43
CA ILE A 11 5.84 42.84 21.92
C ILE A 11 6.39 42.71 20.50
N ILE A 12 7.16 41.66 20.25
CA ILE A 12 7.12 40.97 18.96
C ILE A 12 7.15 39.47 19.23
N ASN A 13 5.97 38.86 19.26
CA ASN A 13 5.80 37.41 19.23
C ASN A 13 6.26 36.92 17.85
N ALA A 14 7.49 36.41 17.76
CA ALA A 14 7.90 35.54 16.68
C ALA A 14 7.76 34.09 17.15
N PRO A 15 6.91 33.25 16.52
CA PRO A 15 6.89 31.83 16.83
C PRO A 15 8.21 31.22 16.35
N VAL A 16 9.11 30.92 17.28
CA VAL A 16 10.27 30.06 17.01
C VAL A 16 9.70 28.70 16.62
N LEU A 17 9.78 28.39 15.33
CA LEU A 17 9.48 27.09 14.75
C LEU A 17 10.12 25.99 15.61
N GLN A 18 9.29 25.16 16.24
CA GLN A 18 9.71 23.86 16.73
C GLN A 18 10.30 23.08 15.55
N LYS A 19 11.63 22.96 15.55
CA LYS A 19 12.36 21.97 14.77
C LYS A 19 11.95 20.61 15.32
N PHE A 20 10.89 20.03 14.78
CA PHE A 20 10.65 18.61 14.93
C PHE A 20 11.86 17.89 14.34
N PRO A 21 12.56 17.02 15.07
CA PRO A 21 13.46 16.09 14.41
C PRO A 21 12.59 15.28 13.47
N VAL A 22 12.84 15.37 12.17
CA VAL A 22 12.33 14.40 11.22
C VAL A 22 12.97 13.10 11.68
N SER A 23 12.25 12.30 12.48
CA SER A 23 12.62 10.93 12.70
C SER A 23 12.66 10.32 11.30
N LEU A 24 13.87 10.16 10.75
CA LEU A 24 14.15 9.13 9.77
C LEU A 24 13.88 7.79 10.48
N SER A 25 12.61 7.50 10.75
CA SER A 25 12.12 6.14 10.76
C SER A 25 12.51 5.64 9.38
N CYS A 26 13.36 4.61 9.36
CA CYS A 26 13.86 3.96 8.17
C CYS A 26 12.65 3.67 7.26
N SER A 27 12.34 4.62 6.37
CA SER A 27 11.27 4.48 5.40
C SER A 27 11.85 3.51 4.42
N ARG A 28 11.65 2.23 4.70
CA ARG A 28 12.01 1.14 3.82
C ARG A 28 11.33 1.48 2.51
N MET A 29 12.10 2.07 1.59
CA MET A 29 11.59 2.60 0.34
C MET A 29 10.93 1.43 -0.37
N SER A 30 9.60 1.45 -0.41
CA SER A 30 8.87 0.57 -1.30
C SER A 30 8.83 1.26 -2.65
N ILE A 31 9.27 0.52 -3.65
CA ILE A 31 9.08 0.86 -5.05
C ILE A 31 7.61 0.58 -5.36
N ILE A 32 6.99 1.48 -6.11
CA ILE A 32 5.60 1.39 -6.51
C ILE A 32 5.49 1.09 -8.00
N ALA A 33 4.56 0.20 -8.34
CA ALA A 33 4.18 -0.13 -9.70
C ALA A 33 2.67 0.02 -9.85
N THR A 34 2.22 0.44 -11.02
CA THR A 34 0.79 0.59 -11.30
C THR A 34 0.31 -0.54 -12.19
N GLY A 35 -0.97 -0.86 -12.06
CA GLY A 35 -1.54 -2.00 -12.73
C GLY A 35 -3.02 -2.17 -12.47
N TRP A 36 -3.50 -3.38 -12.73
CA TRP A 36 -4.87 -3.78 -12.50
C TRP A 36 -4.93 -5.15 -11.84
N LEU A 37 -6.03 -5.40 -11.13
CA LEU A 37 -6.31 -6.65 -10.44
C LEU A 37 -7.78 -7.03 -10.63
N ARG A 38 -8.09 -8.29 -10.92
CA ARG A 38 -9.48 -8.76 -11.05
C ARG A 38 -9.64 -10.20 -10.61
N ALA A 39 -10.82 -10.54 -10.11
CA ALA A 39 -11.25 -11.91 -9.97
C ALA A 39 -11.50 -12.54 -11.35
N THR A 40 -11.13 -13.81 -11.53
CA THR A 40 -11.40 -14.58 -12.75
C THR A 40 -12.45 -15.66 -12.54
N ALA A 41 -12.46 -16.29 -11.36
CA ALA A 41 -13.45 -17.32 -11.03
C ALA A 41 -13.48 -17.55 -9.51
N GLY A 42 -14.57 -17.19 -8.82
CA GLY A 42 -14.83 -17.48 -7.39
C GLY A 42 -13.66 -17.14 -6.46
N SER A 43 -12.76 -18.10 -6.25
CA SER A 43 -11.55 -17.95 -5.44
C SER A 43 -10.30 -17.51 -6.21
N ARG A 44 -10.31 -17.42 -7.54
CA ARG A 44 -9.14 -17.09 -8.37
C ARG A 44 -9.12 -15.65 -8.79
N PHE A 45 -7.92 -15.08 -8.87
CA PHE A 45 -7.69 -13.73 -9.36
C PHE A 45 -6.45 -13.66 -10.24
N THR A 46 -6.39 -12.59 -11.04
CA THR A 46 -5.23 -12.23 -11.84
C THR A 46 -5.04 -10.73 -11.85
N GLY A 47 -3.80 -10.27 -11.94
CA GLY A 47 -3.46 -8.88 -12.12
C GLY A 47 -2.22 -8.73 -12.99
N ARG A 48 -2.03 -7.52 -13.50
CA ARG A 48 -0.82 -7.14 -14.22
C ARG A 48 -0.33 -5.79 -13.73
N PHE A 49 0.97 -5.70 -13.51
CA PHE A 49 1.64 -4.51 -13.01
C PHE A 49 2.85 -4.20 -13.88
N MET A 50 3.09 -2.91 -14.15
CA MET A 50 4.27 -2.44 -14.88
C MET A 50 5.35 -2.03 -13.88
N VAL A 51 6.48 -2.72 -13.93
CA VAL A 51 7.65 -2.55 -13.06
C VAL A 51 8.85 -2.30 -13.95
N ASN A 52 9.43 -1.10 -13.92
CA ASN A 52 10.59 -0.74 -14.74
C ASN A 52 10.45 -1.15 -16.23
N ASP A 53 9.30 -0.80 -16.83
CA ASP A 53 8.92 -1.15 -18.21
C ASP A 53 8.74 -2.64 -18.52
N ALA A 54 8.92 -3.52 -17.53
CA ALA A 54 8.58 -4.93 -17.61
C ALA A 54 7.17 -5.20 -17.07
N GLN A 55 6.45 -6.11 -17.73
CA GLN A 55 5.13 -6.53 -17.30
C GLN A 55 5.24 -7.74 -16.37
N TYR A 56 4.68 -7.60 -15.17
CA TYR A 56 4.54 -8.69 -14.22
C TYR A 56 3.10 -9.16 -14.16
N LEU A 57 2.90 -10.45 -14.43
CA LEU A 57 1.64 -11.14 -14.24
C LEU A 57 1.59 -11.74 -12.84
N ILE A 58 0.46 -11.50 -12.18
CA ILE A 58 0.13 -12.09 -10.90
C ILE A 58 -1.10 -12.96 -11.12
N ALA A 59 -1.03 -14.21 -10.69
CA ALA A 59 -2.17 -15.12 -10.72
C ALA A 59 -2.21 -15.94 -9.44
N GLY A 60 -3.36 -15.99 -8.80
CA GLY A 60 -3.48 -16.62 -7.50
C GLY A 60 -4.86 -17.17 -7.20
N SER A 61 -4.93 -17.86 -6.07
CA SER A 61 -6.16 -18.39 -5.51
C SER A 61 -6.26 -18.05 -4.03
N LEU A 62 -7.45 -17.67 -3.62
CA LEU A 62 -7.89 -17.38 -2.27
C LEU A 62 -8.48 -18.66 -1.66
N ALA A 63 -8.34 -18.85 -0.36
CA ALA A 63 -8.90 -19.99 0.36
C ALA A 63 -10.43 -19.87 0.49
N SER A 64 -10.93 -18.64 0.59
CA SER A 64 -12.36 -18.34 0.66
C SER A 64 -12.90 -17.87 -0.68
N SER A 65 -14.12 -18.29 -1.01
CA SER A 65 -14.85 -17.74 -2.15
C SER A 65 -15.22 -16.29 -1.85
N VAL A 66 -14.85 -15.39 -2.76
CA VAL A 66 -15.20 -13.97 -2.67
C VAL A 66 -16.04 -13.57 -3.87
N PRO A 67 -16.85 -12.52 -3.75
CA PRO A 67 -17.58 -12.02 -4.92
C PRO A 67 -16.60 -11.53 -5.98
N THR A 68 -17.05 -11.52 -7.24
CA THR A 68 -16.22 -11.05 -8.34
C THR A 68 -15.88 -9.58 -8.14
N PHE A 69 -14.59 -9.24 -8.26
CA PHE A 69 -14.09 -7.89 -8.09
C PHE A 69 -13.19 -7.48 -9.24
N LYS A 70 -13.06 -6.18 -9.44
CA LYS A 70 -12.14 -5.58 -10.41
C LYS A 70 -11.61 -4.27 -9.87
N SER A 71 -10.31 -4.04 -10.03
CA SER A 71 -9.62 -2.80 -9.74
C SER A 71 -8.76 -2.47 -10.95
N SER A 72 -9.16 -1.46 -11.71
CA SER A 72 -8.43 -1.01 -12.91
C SER A 72 -7.23 -0.13 -12.57
N ALA A 73 -7.18 0.40 -11.35
CA ALA A 73 -6.11 1.28 -10.84
C ALA A 73 -5.60 0.72 -9.50
N ALA A 74 -4.84 -0.36 -9.59
CA ALA A 74 -4.16 -0.97 -8.45
C ALA A 74 -2.69 -0.55 -8.42
N THR A 75 -2.16 -0.43 -7.21
CA THR A 75 -0.76 -0.14 -6.90
C THR A 75 -0.14 -1.36 -6.25
N LEU A 76 1.00 -1.78 -6.77
CA LEU A 76 1.87 -2.82 -6.23
C LEU A 76 3.08 -2.14 -5.57
N SER A 77 3.23 -2.32 -4.27
CA SER A 77 4.37 -1.86 -3.49
C SER A 77 5.28 -3.05 -3.18
N TYR A 78 6.58 -2.90 -3.42
CA TYR A 78 7.59 -3.95 -3.22
C TYR A 78 8.95 -3.32 -2.94
N GLU A 79 9.90 -4.07 -2.38
CA GLU A 79 11.21 -3.50 -2.02
C GLU A 79 12.29 -3.73 -3.06
N ARG A 80 12.21 -4.87 -3.75
CA ARG A 80 13.15 -5.27 -4.79
C ARG A 80 12.44 -6.18 -5.77
N GLU A 81 12.80 -6.07 -7.05
CA GLU A 81 12.16 -6.84 -8.12
C GLU A 81 12.29 -8.35 -7.93
N GLY A 82 13.38 -8.82 -7.31
CA GLY A 82 13.56 -10.23 -6.99
C GLY A 82 12.45 -10.82 -6.10
N ASN A 83 11.70 -9.99 -5.37
CA ASN A 83 10.55 -10.46 -4.59
C ASN A 83 9.33 -10.77 -5.49
N LEU A 84 9.23 -10.15 -6.66
CA LEU A 84 8.14 -10.31 -7.64
C LEU A 84 8.30 -11.57 -8.50
N THR A 85 8.78 -12.66 -7.91
CA THR A 85 8.95 -13.94 -8.58
C THR A 85 8.54 -15.10 -7.69
N GLY A 86 7.99 -16.15 -8.30
CA GLY A 86 7.62 -17.37 -7.59
C GLY A 86 6.27 -17.27 -6.86
N THR A 87 5.97 -18.30 -6.06
CA THR A 87 4.73 -18.39 -5.30
C THR A 87 4.90 -17.73 -3.93
N LYS A 88 3.97 -16.86 -3.57
CA LYS A 88 3.92 -16.14 -2.29
C LYS A 88 2.57 -16.38 -1.62
N ALA A 89 2.60 -16.63 -0.32
CA ALA A 89 1.40 -16.62 0.50
C ALA A 89 0.90 -15.18 0.62
N LEU A 90 -0.41 -15.01 0.73
CA LEU A 90 -1.05 -13.72 0.89
C LEU A 90 -2.13 -13.76 1.95
N ASP A 91 -2.30 -12.62 2.61
CA ASP A 91 -3.38 -12.32 3.54
C ASP A 91 -3.86 -10.90 3.27
N GLY A 92 -5.16 -10.66 3.35
CA GLY A 92 -5.70 -9.38 2.95
C GLY A 92 -7.18 -9.21 3.22
N THR A 93 -7.69 -8.09 2.72
CA THR A 93 -9.08 -7.71 2.82
C THR A 93 -9.55 -7.19 1.48
N ILE A 94 -10.65 -7.78 1.02
CA ILE A 94 -11.44 -7.26 -0.09
C ILE A 94 -12.57 -6.47 0.57
N GLY A 95 -12.34 -5.17 0.73
CA GLY A 95 -13.30 -4.24 1.31
C GLY A 95 -14.44 -3.93 0.36
N GLN A 96 -15.35 -3.06 0.80
CA GLN A 96 -16.46 -2.64 -0.04
C GLN A 96 -15.99 -1.80 -1.22
N GLU A 97 -15.04 -0.90 -1.01
CA GLU A 97 -14.56 0.01 -2.06
C GLU A 97 -13.08 -0.18 -2.41
N ASN A 98 -12.32 -0.88 -1.57
CA ASN A 98 -10.87 -1.00 -1.70
C ASN A 98 -10.43 -2.45 -1.51
N ILE A 99 -9.34 -2.82 -2.19
CA ILE A 99 -8.63 -4.07 -1.97
C ILE A 99 -7.31 -3.77 -1.27
N LEU A 100 -6.94 -4.60 -0.31
CA LEU A 100 -5.62 -4.64 0.28
C LEU A 100 -5.16 -6.10 0.40
N LEU A 101 -4.16 -6.49 -0.39
CA LEU A 101 -3.52 -7.81 -0.31
C LEU A 101 -2.07 -7.61 0.14
N LYS A 102 -1.66 -8.33 1.17
CA LYS A 102 -0.29 -8.35 1.66
C LYS A 102 0.29 -9.73 1.40
N PHE A 103 1.48 -9.78 0.86
CA PHE A 103 2.17 -11.03 0.58
C PHE A 103 3.38 -11.17 1.49
N SER A 104 3.87 -12.40 1.60
CA SER A 104 5.21 -12.65 2.13
C SER A 104 6.27 -11.83 1.35
N ASP A 105 7.40 -11.53 2.00
CA ASP A 105 8.50 -10.73 1.43
C ASP A 105 8.21 -9.23 1.21
N GLY A 106 7.23 -8.68 1.95
CA GLY A 106 6.99 -7.24 2.02
C GLY A 106 6.30 -6.65 0.79
N ILE A 107 5.68 -7.49 -0.04
CA ILE A 107 4.90 -7.05 -1.21
C ILE A 107 3.48 -6.72 -0.74
N GLN A 108 2.93 -5.62 -1.24
CA GLN A 108 1.55 -5.19 -0.97
C GLN A 108 0.89 -4.78 -2.27
N ILE A 109 -0.37 -5.17 -2.47
CA ILE A 109 -1.22 -4.68 -3.54
C ILE A 109 -2.40 -3.97 -2.91
N GLU A 110 -2.63 -2.74 -3.32
CA GLU A 110 -3.78 -1.95 -2.91
C GLU A 110 -4.42 -1.28 -4.09
N GLY A 111 -5.72 -1.03 -4.03
CA GLY A 111 -6.41 -0.39 -5.14
C GLY A 111 -7.87 -0.15 -4.85
N LYS A 112 -8.43 0.85 -5.50
CA LYS A 112 -9.88 1.08 -5.47
C LYS A 112 -10.57 0.08 -6.38
N LEU A 113 -11.70 -0.43 -5.93
CA LEU A 113 -12.58 -1.26 -6.71
C LEU A 113 -13.36 -0.42 -7.72
N ASP A 114 -13.48 -0.94 -8.94
CA ASP A 114 -14.31 -0.37 -10.00
C ASP A 114 -15.80 -0.44 -9.63
N SER A 115 -16.18 -1.40 -8.80
CA SER A 115 -17.56 -1.59 -8.33
C SER A 115 -17.55 -2.06 -6.88
N PRO A 116 -18.43 -1.50 -6.03
CA PRO A 116 -18.45 -1.87 -4.64
C PRO A 116 -18.95 -3.30 -4.44
N ILE A 117 -18.46 -3.94 -3.39
CA ILE A 117 -18.76 -5.35 -3.08
C ILE A 117 -19.32 -5.45 -1.67
N TYR A 118 -20.31 -6.32 -1.48
CA TYR A 118 -20.92 -6.53 -0.17
C TYR A 118 -21.17 -8.02 0.06
N PRO A 119 -20.82 -8.57 1.24
CA PRO A 119 -20.07 -7.94 2.33
C PRO A 119 -18.56 -7.83 2.04
N ALA A 120 -17.85 -6.99 2.80
CA ALA A 120 -16.39 -7.03 2.83
C ALA A 120 -15.92 -8.40 3.32
N SER A 121 -14.83 -8.92 2.74
CA SER A 121 -14.34 -10.27 2.99
C SER A 121 -12.84 -10.25 3.31
N SER A 122 -12.47 -10.88 4.42
CA SER A 122 -11.07 -11.21 4.71
C SER A 122 -10.66 -12.42 3.89
N VAL A 123 -9.47 -12.36 3.30
CA VAL A 123 -8.97 -13.39 2.39
C VAL A 123 -7.56 -13.81 2.77
N CYS A 124 -7.28 -15.08 2.61
CA CYS A 124 -5.93 -15.64 2.64
C CYS A 124 -5.76 -16.52 1.41
N GLY A 125 -4.54 -16.81 1.00
CA GLY A 125 -4.29 -17.62 -0.19
C GLY A 125 -2.83 -17.61 -0.63
N ALA A 126 -2.63 -17.87 -1.91
CA ALA A 126 -1.32 -17.78 -2.55
C ALA A 126 -1.43 -17.24 -3.96
N ALA A 127 -0.39 -16.54 -4.41
CA ALA A 127 -0.26 -16.09 -5.78
C ALA A 127 1.14 -16.34 -6.32
N PHE A 128 1.21 -16.61 -7.61
CA PHE A 128 2.43 -16.73 -8.38
C PHE A 128 2.69 -15.44 -9.14
N PHE A 129 3.93 -14.95 -9.05
CA PHE A 129 4.43 -13.79 -9.75
C PHE A 129 5.38 -14.22 -10.85
N THR A 130 5.17 -13.71 -12.06
CA THR A 130 6.00 -14.01 -13.22
C THR A 130 6.11 -12.81 -14.14
N GLN A 131 7.31 -12.60 -14.67
CA GLN A 131 7.55 -11.60 -15.71
C GLN A 131 7.12 -12.18 -17.06
N THR A 132 6.45 -11.39 -17.88
CA THR A 132 5.95 -11.76 -19.20
C THR A 132 6.59 -10.97 -20.31
#